data_AF-A0A1G3AHS2-F1
#
_entry.id   AF-A0A1G3AHS2-F1
#
_cell.length_a   1.000
_cell.length_b   1.000
_cell.length_c   1.000
_cell.angle_alpha   90.00
_cell.angle_beta   90.00
_cell.angle_gamma   90.00
#
_symmetry.space_group_name_H-M   'P 1'
#
loop_
_entity.id
_entity.type
_entity.pdbx_description
1 polymer ?
#
loop_
_entity_poly.entity_id
_entity_poly.type
_entity_poly.pdbx_seq_one_letter_code
_entity_poly.pdbx_strand_id
1 'polypeptide(L)'
;MIASQFLVAFVLLKGLGCDVMVLNTFMVQGVLNFLLYYVPTPGGSGVSEGIGYTLFALFVPSHINGVFLVIWRFLTNYLFTLIGGLIIVKSIGMKHLEDITKAKQIVQNNRENID
;
A
#
# COMPACT_ATOMS: atom_id res chain seq x y z
N MET A 1 12.06 3.83 5.18
CA MET A 1 10.67 3.38 4.98
C MET A 1 9.69 4.00 5.98
N ILE A 2 10.02 4.07 7.27
CA ILE A 2 9.14 4.67 8.30
C ILE A 2 9.08 6.21 8.20
N ALA A 3 10.21 6.88 7.95
CA ALA A 3 10.27 8.34 7.82
C ALA A 3 9.40 8.88 6.68
N SER A 4 9.31 8.18 5.55
CA SER A 4 8.45 8.58 4.42
C SER A 4 6.97 8.47 4.76
N GLN A 5 6.55 7.47 5.55
CA GLN A 5 5.16 7.34 5.98
C GLN A 5 4.74 8.48 6.92
N PHE A 6 5.64 8.91 7.80
CA PHE A 6 5.42 10.05 8.69
C PHE A 6 5.34 11.37 7.94
N LEU A 7 6.16 11.56 6.90
CA LEU A 7 6.10 12.75 6.05
C LEU A 7 4.79 12.85 5.28
N VAL A 8 4.31 11.74 4.70
CA VAL A 8 3.03 11.72 3.97
C VAL A 8 1.88 12.08 4.90
N ALA A 9 1.84 11.55 6.12
CA ALA A 9 0.82 11.89 7.11
C ALA A 9 0.82 13.40 7.45
N PHE A 10 2.01 13.98 7.68
CA PHE A 10 2.14 15.41 7.96
C PHE A 10 1.70 16.30 6.79
N VAL A 11 2.16 15.98 5.57
CA VAL A 11 1.80 16.74 4.35
C VAL A 11 0.31 16.69 4.09
N LEU A 12 -0.34 15.54 4.29
CA LEU A 12 -1.78 15.40 4.15
C LEU A 12 -2.53 16.25 5.18
N LEU A 13 -2.14 16.22 6.46
CA LEU A 13 -2.81 17.04 7.49
C LEU A 13 -2.67 18.54 7.22
N LYS A 14 -1.49 19.00 6.78
CA LYS A 14 -1.29 20.38 6.31
C LYS A 14 -2.13 20.69 5.07
N GLY A 15 -2.21 19.76 4.11
CA GLY A 15 -3.00 19.90 2.88
C GLY A 15 -4.52 19.93 3.11
N LEU A 16 -5.00 19.27 4.17
CA LEU A 16 -6.40 19.32 4.61
C LEU A 16 -6.72 20.58 5.45
N GLY A 17 -5.75 21.49 5.63
CA GLY A 17 -5.95 22.76 6.34
C GLY A 17 -5.89 22.65 7.87
N CYS A 18 -5.43 21.53 8.42
CA CYS A 18 -5.19 21.40 9.87
C CYS A 18 -3.82 21.95 10.24
N ASP A 19 -3.79 22.91 11.16
CA ASP A 19 -2.54 23.40 11.74
C ASP A 19 -2.09 22.51 12.90
N VAL A 20 -1.58 21.33 12.55
CA VAL A 20 -0.99 20.39 13.49
C VAL A 20 0.53 20.52 13.48
N MET A 21 1.11 20.55 14.68
CA MET A 21 2.55 20.55 14.86
C MET A 21 3.16 19.23 14.35
N VAL A 22 4.30 19.31 13.66
CA VAL A 22 5.02 18.13 13.13
C VAL A 22 5.25 17.10 14.24
N LEU A 23 5.64 17.57 15.42
CA LEU A 23 5.95 16.73 16.56
C LEU A 23 4.73 15.92 17.06
N ASN A 24 3.54 16.54 17.10
CA ASN A 24 2.32 15.85 17.54
C ASN A 24 1.93 14.76 16.54
N THR A 25 2.04 15.06 15.24
CA THR A 25 1.79 14.08 14.18
C THR A 25 2.76 12.91 14.28
N PHE A 26 4.03 13.19 14.57
CA PHE A 26 5.08 12.19 14.69
C PHE A 26 4.86 11.27 15.90
N MET A 27 4.43 11.82 17.04
CA MET A 27 4.12 11.04 18.25
C MET A 27 2.94 10.11 18.03
N VAL A 28 1.83 10.63 17.47
CA VAL A 28 0.65 9.82 17.17
C VAL A 28 0.97 8.73 16.15
N GLN A 29 1.71 9.07 15.09
CA GLN A 29 2.14 8.09 14.10
C GLN A 29 3.10 7.04 14.66
N GLY A 30 3.99 7.40 15.58
CA GLY A 30 4.85 6.45 16.29
C GLY A 30 4.05 5.44 17.11
N VAL A 31 3.08 5.92 17.90
CA VAL A 31 2.17 5.08 18.69
C VAL A 31 1.31 4.20 17.79
N LEU A 32 0.74 4.77 16.72
CA LEU A 32 -0.04 4.03 15.74
C LEU A 32 0.78 2.90 15.11
N ASN A 33 2.00 3.19 14.64
CA ASN A 33 2.87 2.19 14.03
C ASN A 33 3.29 1.08 15.02
N PHE A 34 3.50 1.43 16.29
CA PHE A 34 3.75 0.45 17.36
C PHE A 34 2.54 -0.47 17.58
N LEU A 35 1.34 0.09 17.64
CA LEU A 35 0.10 -0.69 17.78
C LEU A 35 -0.14 -1.59 16.57
N LEU A 36 0.10 -1.09 15.35
CA LEU A 36 -0.02 -1.88 14.13
C LEU A 36 0.94 -3.08 14.11
N TYR A 37 2.13 -2.96 14.71
CA TYR A 37 3.07 -4.07 14.82
C TYR A 37 2.52 -5.26 15.62
N TYR A 38 1.63 -5.00 16.57
CA TYR A 38 0.95 -6.03 17.35
C TYR A 38 -0.28 -6.61 16.65
N VAL A 39 -0.70 -6.03 15.52
CA VAL A 39 -1.84 -6.53 14.75
C VAL A 39 -1.33 -7.47 13.65
N PRO A 40 -1.61 -8.79 13.72
CA PRO A 40 -1.05 -9.77 12.78
C PRO A 40 -1.67 -9.72 11.38
N THR A 41 -2.64 -8.83 11.11
CA THR A 41 -3.28 -8.74 9.79
C THR A 41 -2.42 -7.89 8.85
N PRO A 42 -1.90 -8.45 7.74
CA PRO A 42 -1.25 -7.65 6.71
C PRO A 42 -2.32 -6.73 6.10
N GLY A 43 -2.28 -5.44 6.44
CA GLY A 43 -3.25 -4.44 5.97
C GLY A 43 -4.05 -3.76 7.08
N GLY A 44 -4.35 -4.45 8.19
CA GLY A 44 -4.83 -3.84 9.45
C GLY A 44 -6.02 -2.89 9.38
N SER A 45 -6.81 -2.86 8.30
CA SER A 45 -7.66 -1.71 7.97
C SER A 45 -8.66 -1.37 9.08
N GLY A 46 -9.41 -2.33 9.61
CA GLY A 46 -10.43 -2.06 10.63
C GLY A 46 -9.89 -1.64 12.01
N VAL A 47 -8.84 -2.32 12.50
CA VAL A 47 -8.24 -2.00 13.81
C VAL A 47 -7.41 -0.73 13.74
N SER A 48 -6.70 -0.51 12.63
CA SER A 48 -5.91 0.70 12.43
C SER A 48 -6.74 1.95 12.17
N GLU A 49 -7.91 1.84 11.54
CA GLU A 49 -8.84 2.96 11.38
C GLU A 49 -9.45 3.35 12.71
N GLY A 50 -9.84 2.37 13.55
CA GLY A 50 -10.32 2.64 14.90
C GLY A 50 -9.25 3.29 15.78
N ILE A 51 -8.05 2.69 15.85
CA ILE A 51 -6.94 3.20 16.65
C ILE A 51 -6.46 4.56 16.14
N GLY A 52 -6.31 4.72 14.82
CA GLY A 52 -5.92 5.99 14.21
C GLY A 52 -6.95 7.08 14.48
N TYR A 53 -8.24 6.76 14.36
CA TYR A 53 -9.32 7.70 14.65
C TYR A 53 -9.29 8.15 16.11
N THR A 54 -9.16 7.23 17.06
CA THR A 54 -9.09 7.56 18.49
C THR A 54 -7.86 8.41 18.83
N LEU A 55 -6.69 8.10 18.29
CA LEU A 55 -5.46 8.83 18.61
C LEU A 55 -5.45 10.25 18.01
N PHE A 56 -5.99 10.41 16.80
CA PHE A 56 -6.06 11.73 16.16
C PHE A 56 -7.27 12.56 16.59
N ALA A 57 -8.29 11.97 17.23
CA ALA A 57 -9.47 12.70 17.72
C ALA A 57 -9.14 13.80 18.74
N LEU A 58 -8.00 13.71 19.42
CA LEU A 58 -7.54 14.73 20.36
C LEU A 58 -6.95 15.98 19.68
N PHE A 59 -6.54 15.87 18.42
CA PHE A 59 -5.78 16.91 17.72
C PHE A 59 -6.42 17.38 16.41
N VAL A 60 -7.27 16.55 15.80
CA VAL A 60 -7.88 16.80 14.49
C VAL A 60 -9.40 16.70 14.63
N PRO A 61 -10.19 17.64 14.06
CA PRO A 61 -11.64 17.55 14.04
C PRO A 61 -12.11 16.21 13.45
N SER A 62 -13.07 15.56 14.12
CA SER A 62 -13.56 14.21 13.78
C SER A 62 -13.96 14.03 12.32
N HIS A 63 -14.45 15.08 11.67
CA HIS A 63 -14.86 15.09 10.26
C HIS A 63 -13.68 14.97 9.29
N ILE A 64 -12.52 15.56 9.64
CA ILE A 64 -11.31 15.58 8.81
C ILE A 64 -10.49 14.31 9.05
N ASN A 65 -10.49 13.81 10.28
CA ASN A 65 -9.69 12.66 10.69
C ASN A 65 -10.00 11.38 9.90
N GLY A 66 -11.29 11.06 9.71
CA GLY A 66 -11.69 9.89 8.92
C GLY A 66 -11.25 9.98 7.45
N VAL A 67 -11.48 11.13 6.82
CA VAL A 67 -11.10 11.38 5.42
C VAL A 67 -9.58 11.32 5.25
N PHE A 68 -8.84 11.92 6.17
CA PHE A 68 -7.38 11.87 6.22
C PHE A 68 -6.85 10.42 6.24
N LEU A 69 -7.38 9.56 7.11
CA LEU A 69 -6.92 8.17 7.24
C LEU A 69 -7.16 7.37 5.96
N VAL A 70 -8.30 7.56 5.30
CA VAL A 70 -8.63 6.90 4.03
C VAL A 70 -7.67 7.34 2.93
N ILE A 71 -7.44 8.66 2.78
CA ILE A 71 -6.52 9.20 1.79
C ILE A 71 -5.08 8.73 2.06
N TRP A 72 -4.65 8.76 3.32
CA TRP A 72 -3.33 8.29 3.72
C TRP A 72 -3.11 6.81 3.38
N ARG A 73 -4.13 5.96 3.63
CA ARG A 73 -4.12 4.55 3.23
C ARG A 73 -4.06 4.38 1.72
N PHE A 74 -4.85 5.16 0.97
CA PHE A 74 -4.86 5.16 -0.49
C PHE A 74 -3.47 5.42 -1.08
N LEU A 75 -2.80 6.47 -0.61
CA LEU A 75 -1.48 6.84 -1.10
C LEU A 75 -0.40 5.83 -0.67
N THR A 76 -0.44 5.36 0.58
CA THR A 76 0.68 4.60 1.16
C THR A 76 0.61 3.11 0.86
N ASN A 77 -0.58 2.52 0.78
CA ASN A 77 -0.74 1.08 0.59
C ASN A 77 -1.23 0.76 -0.82
N TYR A 78 -2.36 1.35 -1.24
CA TYR A 78 -3.02 0.93 -2.48
C TYR A 78 -2.20 1.30 -3.72
N LEU A 79 -1.53 2.46 -3.73
CA LEU A 79 -0.71 2.89 -4.87
C LEU A 79 0.47 1.94 -5.12
N PHE A 80 1.21 1.60 -4.06
CA PHE A 80 2.36 0.70 -4.15
C PHE A 80 1.95 -0.73 -4.46
N THR A 81 0.85 -1.23 -3.87
CA THR A 81 0.31 -2.55 -4.19
C THR A 81 -0.14 -2.63 -5.64
N LEU A 82 -0.76 -1.58 -6.18
CA LEU A 82 -1.22 -1.56 -7.57
C LEU A 82 -0.03 -1.56 -8.54
N ILE A 83 1.00 -0.75 -8.28
CA ILE A 83 2.24 -0.73 -9.08
C ILE A 83 2.93 -2.10 -9.03
N GLY A 84 3.08 -2.67 -7.83
CA GLY A 84 3.65 -4.01 -7.65
C GLY A 84 2.86 -5.09 -8.39
N GLY A 85 1.52 -5.03 -8.29
CA GLY A 85 0.62 -5.94 -8.99
C GLY A 85 0.76 -5.86 -10.51
N LEU A 86 0.80 -4.66 -11.09
CA LEU A 86 0.99 -4.48 -12.53
C LEU A 86 2.33 -5.04 -13.02
N ILE A 87 3.40 -4.87 -12.25
CA ILE A 87 4.73 -5.41 -12.59
C ILE A 87 4.69 -6.94 -12.57
N ILE A 88 4.05 -7.54 -11.56
CA ILE A 88 3.92 -9.01 -11.44
C ILE A 88 3.11 -9.58 -12.60
N VAL A 89 1.96 -8.98 -12.92
CA VAL A 89 1.11 -9.41 -14.04
C VAL A 89 1.89 -9.37 -15.34
N LYS A 90 2.64 -8.28 -15.58
CA LYS A 90 3.48 -8.17 -16.78
C LYS A 90 4.60 -9.22 -16.79
N SER A 91 5.31 -9.41 -15.68
CA SER A 91 6.44 -10.34 -15.60
C SER A 91 6.03 -11.81 -15.74
N ILE A 92 4.98 -12.23 -15.02
CA ILE A 92 4.47 -13.61 -15.06
C ILE A 92 3.78 -13.88 -16.40
N GLY A 93 2.98 -12.93 -16.89
CA GLY A 93 2.28 -13.07 -18.17
C GLY A 93 3.23 -13.27 -19.35
N MET A 94 4.35 -12.53 -19.39
CA MET A 94 5.34 -12.67 -20.46
C MET A 94 6.12 -13.99 -20.37
N LYS A 95 6.49 -14.43 -19.17
CA LYS A 95 7.19 -15.72 -18.98
C LYS A 95 6.32 -16.90 -19.41
N HIS A 96 5.03 -16.88 -19.04
CA HIS A 96 4.12 -17.97 -19.40
C HIS A 96 3.89 -18.06 -20.91
N LEU A 97 3.89 -16.93 -21.62
CA LEU A 97 3.74 -16.90 -23.07
C LEU A 97 4.99 -17.42 -23.80
N GLU A 98 6.20 -17.14 -23.29
CA GLU A 98 7.44 -17.70 -23.83
C GLU A 98 7.51 -19.22 -23.67
N ASP A 99 7.11 -19.76 -22.52
CA ASP A 99 7.13 -21.21 -22.26
C ASP A 99 6.16 -21.96 -23.18
N ILE A 100 4.94 -21.44 -23.37
CA ILE A 100 3.95 -22.01 -24.29
C ILE A 100 4.46 -21.94 -25.74
N THR A 101 5.11 -20.84 -26.13
CA THR A 101 5.64 -20.66 -27.49
C THR A 101 6.78 -21.63 -27.78
N LYS A 102 7.72 -21.81 -26.84
CA LYS A 102 8.81 -22.79 -26.96
C LYS A 102 8.30 -24.23 -27.06
N ALA A 103 7.34 -24.61 -26.21
CA ALA A 103 6.73 -25.93 -26.26
C ALA A 103 6.04 -26.19 -27.62
N LYS A 104 5.34 -25.19 -28.16
CA LYS A 104 4.68 -25.29 -29.47
C LYS A 104 5.69 -25.46 -30.63
N GLN A 105 6.83 -24.76 -30.58
CA GLN A 105 7.91 -24.92 -31.55
C GLN A 105 8.55 -26.30 -31.51
N ILE A 106 8.81 -26.86 -30.32
CA ILE A 106 9.40 -28.20 -30.18
C ILE A 106 8.47 -29.27 -30.77
N VAL A 107 7.16 -29.17 -30.50
CA VAL A 107 6.17 -30.11 -31.05
C VAL A 107 6.05 -30.00 -32.57
N GLN A 108 6.10 -28.79 -33.13
CA GLN A 108 6.05 -28.60 -34.59
C GLN A 108 7.30 -29.15 -35.28
N ASN A 109 8.49 -28.83 -34.76
CA ASN A 109 9.76 -29.30 -35.32
C ASN A 109 9.90 -30.84 -35.27
N ASN A 110 9.36 -31.48 -34.23
CA ASN A 110 9.32 -32.94 -34.16
C ASN A 110 8.33 -33.55 -35.17
N ARG A 111 7.25 -32.88 -35.58
CA ARG A 111 6.35 -33.42 -36.61
C ARG A 111 6.98 -33.36 -38.01
N GLU A 112 7.65 -32.28 -38.35
CA GLU A 112 8.32 -32.11 -39.67
C GLU A 112 9.51 -33.06 -39.89
N ASN A 113 10.04 -33.66 -38.83
CA ASN A 113 11.17 -34.60 -38.91
C ASN A 113 10.72 -36.08 -39.03
N ILE A 114 9.42 -36.36 -38.90
CA ILE A 114 8.86 -37.73 -38.96
C ILE A 114 8.19 -38.01 -40.32
N ASP A 115 7.86 -36.97 -41.08
CA ASP A 115 7.38 -37.02 -42.47
C ASP A 115 8.54 -36.96 -43.48
#